data_AF-A0A959V701-F1
#
_entry.id   AF-A0A959V701-F1
#
_cell.length_a   1.000
_cell.length_b   1.000
_cell.length_c   1.000
_cell.angle_alpha   90.00
_cell.angle_beta   90.00
_cell.angle_gamma   90.00
#
_symmetry.space_group_name_H-M   'P 1'
#
loop_
_entity.id
_entity.type
_entity.pdbx_description
1 polymer ?
#
loop_
_entity_poly.entity_id
_entity_poly.type
_entity_poly.pdbx_seq_one_letter_code
_entity_poly.pdbx_strand_id
1 'polypeptide(L)'
;MSDQQAFRTAMVDGYTVKGDSIVLGGALLNGEVPEGALVRVPLRTMNRHGLIAGATGTGKTKTLQVIAEQLSLKGVPVLLMDIKGDLSGIAAPGSDHPKIQERHAKLGFPYEPQALPVELLTLSDEPGARLRATVSEFGPVLLGRILELNDTQQSILALVFKYCDDHGWPLLDLKDLRRVLQWITTEGKDEVQGTYGQVSSASVNTILRKMIELEQQGAERFFG
;
A
#
# COMPACT_ATOMS: atom_id res chain seq x y z
N MET A 1 -8.18 21.46 -42.47
CA MET A 1 -7.15 20.82 -41.62
C MET A 1 -7.23 19.33 -41.89
N SER A 2 -6.10 18.62 -42.03
CA SER A 2 -6.17 17.15 -42.10
C SER A 2 -6.69 16.61 -40.75
N ASP A 3 -7.39 15.47 -40.78
CA ASP A 3 -7.93 14.84 -39.56
C ASP A 3 -6.86 14.63 -38.49
N GLN A 4 -5.63 14.30 -38.92
CA GLN A 4 -4.48 14.15 -38.05
C GLN A 4 -4.04 15.46 -37.37
N GLN A 5 -4.10 16.59 -38.07
CA GLN A 5 -3.74 17.90 -37.51
C GLN A 5 -4.80 18.42 -36.55
N ALA A 6 -6.09 18.19 -36.86
CA ALA A 6 -7.20 18.50 -35.96
C ALA A 6 -7.12 17.67 -34.68
N PHE A 7 -6.89 16.35 -34.79
CA PHE A 7 -6.70 15.45 -33.65
C PHE A 7 -5.50 15.85 -32.79
N ARG A 8 -4.34 16.11 -33.42
CA ARG A 8 -3.15 16.60 -32.71
C ARG A 8 -3.45 17.86 -31.91
N THR A 9 -4.10 18.85 -32.53
CA THR A 9 -4.46 20.11 -31.85
C THR A 9 -5.36 19.84 -30.65
N ALA A 10 -6.40 19.03 -30.81
CA ALA A 10 -7.29 18.66 -29.71
C ALA A 10 -6.57 17.95 -28.56
N MET A 11 -5.64 17.03 -28.85
CA MET A 11 -4.86 16.34 -27.82
C MET A 11 -3.86 17.27 -27.12
N VAL A 12 -3.17 18.13 -27.87
CA VAL A 12 -2.24 19.10 -27.28
C VAL A 12 -2.99 20.08 -26.38
N ASP A 13 -4.10 20.65 -26.85
CA ASP A 13 -4.89 21.62 -26.08
C ASP A 13 -5.53 20.96 -24.84
N GLY A 14 -6.06 19.74 -24.99
CA GLY A 14 -6.72 19.01 -23.91
C GLY A 14 -5.78 18.51 -22.81
N TYR A 15 -4.52 18.23 -23.16
CA TYR A 15 -3.49 17.74 -22.22
C TYR A 15 -2.39 18.78 -21.91
N THR A 16 -2.61 20.03 -22.29
CA THR A 16 -1.82 21.17 -21.81
C THR A 16 -2.22 21.47 -20.38
N VAL A 17 -1.26 21.35 -19.47
CA VAL A 17 -1.48 21.44 -18.03
C VAL A 17 -0.62 22.53 -17.43
N LYS A 18 -1.18 23.27 -16.47
CA LYS A 18 -0.43 24.29 -15.70
C LYS A 18 0.35 23.59 -14.59
N GLY A 19 1.64 23.89 -14.46
CA GLY A 19 2.53 23.31 -13.47
C GLY A 19 3.02 21.91 -13.84
N ASP A 20 3.51 21.17 -12.86
CA ASP A 20 4.08 19.85 -13.07
C ASP A 20 3.06 18.76 -13.44
N SER A 21 3.52 17.81 -14.27
CA SER A 21 2.72 16.68 -14.74
C SER A 21 3.55 15.45 -15.02
N ILE A 22 2.96 14.27 -14.87
CA ILE A 22 3.52 13.02 -15.39
C ILE A 22 2.96 12.73 -16.80
N VAL A 23 3.71 12.01 -17.62
CA VAL A 23 3.33 11.55 -18.96
C VAL A 23 2.90 10.08 -18.87
N LEU A 24 1.66 9.76 -19.23
CA LEU A 24 1.16 8.38 -19.20
C LEU A 24 1.37 7.63 -20.53
N GLY A 25 1.51 8.36 -21.64
CA GLY A 25 1.68 7.78 -22.96
C GLY A 25 1.39 8.77 -24.08
N GLY A 26 1.17 8.25 -25.29
CA GLY A 26 0.79 9.02 -26.47
C GLY A 26 -0.60 8.61 -26.97
N ALA A 27 -1.32 9.58 -27.51
CA ALA A 27 -2.60 9.37 -28.17
C ALA A 27 -2.42 8.59 -29.47
N LEU A 28 -3.29 7.62 -29.74
CA LEU A 28 -3.29 6.86 -30.98
C LEU A 28 -4.37 7.38 -31.93
N LEU A 29 -4.00 7.62 -33.19
CA LEU A 29 -4.92 7.88 -34.30
C LEU A 29 -4.53 6.96 -35.45
N ASN A 30 -5.45 6.11 -35.90
CA ASN A 30 -5.25 5.18 -37.02
C ASN A 30 -3.99 4.30 -36.90
N GLY A 31 -3.62 3.92 -35.67
CA GLY A 31 -2.44 3.09 -35.39
C GLY A 31 -1.11 3.85 -35.30
N GLU A 32 -1.12 5.16 -35.57
CA GLU A 32 0.04 6.03 -35.40
C GLU A 32 -0.10 6.88 -34.14
N VAL A 33 1.04 7.32 -33.59
CA VAL A 33 1.08 8.33 -32.53
C VAL A 33 1.46 9.66 -33.18
N PRO A 34 0.51 10.60 -33.35
CA PRO A 34 0.85 11.92 -33.88
C PRO A 34 1.86 12.62 -32.99
N GLU A 35 2.84 13.28 -33.61
CA GLU A 35 3.93 13.93 -32.90
C GLU A 35 3.42 14.95 -31.86
N GLY A 36 3.91 14.83 -30.62
CA GLY A 36 3.58 15.73 -29.53
C GLY A 36 2.20 15.49 -28.88
N ALA A 37 1.41 14.53 -29.35
CA ALA A 37 0.11 14.16 -28.76
C ALA A 37 0.28 13.32 -27.47
N LEU A 38 1.07 13.83 -26.52
CA LEU A 38 1.33 13.18 -25.24
C LEU A 38 0.17 13.36 -24.26
N VAL A 39 -0.22 12.27 -23.62
CA VAL A 39 -1.23 12.23 -22.55
C VAL A 39 -0.54 12.55 -21.23
N ARG A 40 -0.89 13.70 -20.65
CA ARG A 40 -0.30 14.21 -19.40
C ARG A 40 -1.32 14.20 -18.27
N VAL A 41 -0.86 13.88 -17.06
CA VAL A 41 -1.66 13.99 -15.83
C VAL A 41 -1.02 15.02 -14.90
N PRO A 42 -1.73 16.11 -14.55
CA PRO A 42 -1.22 17.11 -13.61
C PRO A 42 -0.88 16.47 -12.26
N LEU A 43 0.25 16.85 -11.66
CA LEU A 43 0.62 16.34 -10.33
C LEU A 43 -0.44 16.64 -9.27
N ARG A 44 -1.07 17.82 -9.34
CA ARG A 44 -2.15 18.23 -8.42
C ARG A 44 -3.37 17.31 -8.41
N THR A 45 -3.51 16.41 -9.39
CA THR A 45 -4.61 15.43 -9.43
C THR A 45 -4.20 14.06 -8.89
N MET A 46 -2.92 13.85 -8.58
CA MET A 46 -2.40 12.59 -8.04
C MET A 46 -2.72 12.36 -6.56
N ASN A 47 -3.40 13.32 -5.91
CA ASN A 47 -4.01 13.16 -4.60
C ASN A 47 -5.40 12.50 -4.65
N ARG A 48 -5.85 12.05 -5.83
CA ARG A 48 -7.10 11.32 -6.03
C ARG A 48 -6.81 9.84 -6.21
N HIS A 49 -7.75 9.00 -5.77
CA HIS A 49 -7.68 7.56 -6.02
C HIS A 49 -7.84 7.25 -7.51
N GLY A 50 -7.10 6.24 -7.98
CA GLY A 50 -7.16 5.74 -9.35
C GLY A 50 -7.09 4.21 -9.38
N LEU A 51 -7.51 3.62 -10.50
CA LEU A 51 -7.52 2.18 -10.71
C LEU A 51 -6.78 1.86 -12.02
N ILE A 52 -5.76 1.00 -11.93
CA ILE A 52 -5.09 0.42 -13.10
C ILE A 52 -5.62 -1.00 -13.28
N ALA A 53 -6.44 -1.20 -14.30
CA ALA A 53 -7.04 -2.50 -14.63
C ALA A 53 -6.64 -2.96 -16.04
N GLY A 54 -6.65 -4.28 -16.26
CA GLY A 54 -6.29 -4.90 -17.52
C GLY A 54 -6.00 -6.40 -17.36
N ALA A 55 -6.00 -7.15 -18.45
CA ALA A 55 -5.67 -8.58 -18.43
C ALA A 55 -4.21 -8.83 -18.04
N THR A 56 -3.85 -10.08 -17.76
CA THR A 56 -2.45 -10.45 -17.50
C THR A 56 -1.59 -10.14 -18.73
N GLY A 57 -0.40 -9.57 -18.51
CA GLY A 57 0.52 -9.19 -19.60
C GLY A 57 0.21 -7.87 -20.31
N THR A 58 -0.86 -7.15 -19.96
CA THR A 58 -1.20 -5.86 -20.61
C THR A 58 -0.44 -4.65 -20.07
N GLY A 59 0.63 -4.88 -19.30
CA GLY A 59 1.52 -3.80 -18.83
C GLY A 59 1.11 -3.11 -17.53
N LYS A 60 0.19 -3.65 -16.72
CA LYS A 60 -0.21 -3.06 -15.42
C LYS A 60 0.97 -2.68 -14.53
N THR A 61 1.89 -3.63 -14.30
CA THR A 61 3.12 -3.42 -13.52
C THR A 61 3.99 -2.33 -14.14
N LYS A 62 4.15 -2.32 -15.47
CA LYS A 62 4.94 -1.29 -16.16
C LYS A 62 4.31 0.10 -16.06
N THR A 63 2.99 0.22 -16.16
CA THR A 63 2.29 1.48 -15.94
C THR A 63 2.51 1.98 -14.51
N LEU A 64 2.44 1.10 -13.51
CA LEU A 64 2.68 1.48 -12.11
C LEU A 64 4.13 1.92 -11.88
N GLN A 65 5.11 1.22 -12.47
CA GLN A 65 6.53 1.60 -12.42
C GLN A 65 6.76 2.99 -13.04
N VAL A 66 6.18 3.26 -14.22
CA VAL A 66 6.33 4.55 -14.92
C VAL A 66 5.72 5.70 -14.10
N ILE A 67 4.58 5.46 -13.44
CA ILE A 67 3.98 6.46 -12.55
C ILE A 67 4.88 6.71 -11.34
N ALA A 68 5.32 5.64 -10.66
CA ALA A 68 6.19 5.75 -9.49
C ALA A 68 7.51 6.44 -9.80
N GLU A 69 8.12 6.12 -10.95
CA GLU A 69 9.33 6.74 -11.46
C GLU A 69 9.16 8.25 -11.64
N GLN A 70 8.14 8.66 -12.39
CA GLN A 70 7.94 10.07 -12.66
C GLN A 70 7.52 10.88 -11.43
N LEU A 71 6.83 10.26 -10.47
CA LEU A 71 6.54 10.88 -9.18
C LEU A 71 7.82 11.06 -8.35
N SER A 72 8.66 10.03 -8.26
CA SER A 72 9.93 10.07 -7.55
C SER A 72 10.87 11.14 -8.12
N LEU A 73 11.00 11.21 -9.46
CA LEU A 73 11.79 12.23 -10.16
C LEU A 73 11.27 13.67 -9.94
N LYS A 74 10.01 13.83 -9.53
CA LYS A 74 9.42 15.11 -9.15
C LYS A 74 9.43 15.36 -7.64
N GLY A 75 10.15 14.55 -6.88
CA GLY A 75 10.29 14.68 -5.43
C GLY A 75 9.05 14.26 -4.64
N VAL A 76 8.13 13.50 -5.25
CA VAL A 76 6.94 12.97 -4.56
C VAL A 76 7.28 11.58 -3.99
N PRO A 77 7.21 11.37 -2.67
CA PRO A 77 7.42 10.06 -2.07
C PRO A 77 6.35 9.06 -2.53
N VAL A 78 6.75 7.85 -2.87
CA VAL A 78 5.85 6.79 -3.34
C VAL A 78 6.07 5.54 -2.50
N LEU A 79 4.99 5.02 -1.90
CA LEU A 79 4.97 3.72 -1.25
C LEU A 79 4.29 2.70 -2.17
N LEU A 80 4.99 1.61 -2.49
CA LEU A 80 4.48 0.54 -3.33
C LEU A 80 4.45 -0.78 -2.55
N MET A 81 3.37 -1.55 -2.69
CA MET A 81 3.30 -2.92 -2.20
C MET A 81 3.67 -3.88 -3.33
N ASP A 82 4.85 -4.50 -3.23
CA ASP A 82 5.37 -5.41 -4.24
C ASP A 82 5.13 -6.88 -3.86
N ILE A 83 3.90 -7.35 -4.06
CA ILE A 83 3.50 -8.72 -3.70
C ILE A 83 4.18 -9.77 -4.60
N LYS A 84 4.55 -9.40 -5.84
CA LYS A 84 5.09 -10.33 -6.84
C LYS A 84 6.60 -10.19 -7.05
N GLY A 85 7.23 -9.19 -6.47
CA GLY A 85 8.64 -8.86 -6.70
C GLY A 85 8.89 -8.20 -8.07
N ASP A 86 7.85 -7.76 -8.78
CA ASP A 86 7.96 -7.22 -10.13
C ASP A 86 8.04 -5.68 -10.19
N LEU A 87 7.94 -5.00 -9.04
CA LEU A 87 8.07 -3.55 -8.91
C LEU A 87 9.47 -3.11 -8.46
N SER A 88 10.12 -3.88 -7.57
CA SER A 88 11.44 -3.59 -6.96
C SER A 88 12.56 -3.32 -7.97
N GLY A 89 12.41 -3.80 -9.22
CA GLY A 89 13.35 -3.54 -10.31
C GLY A 89 13.57 -2.06 -10.65
N ILE A 90 12.70 -1.14 -10.19
CA ILE A 90 12.91 0.31 -10.35
C ILE A 90 14.16 0.84 -9.58
N ALA A 91 14.70 0.05 -8.65
CA ALA A 91 15.92 0.38 -7.91
C ALA A 91 17.20 0.19 -8.73
N ALA A 92 17.12 -0.42 -9.92
CA ALA A 92 18.26 -0.63 -10.81
C ALA A 92 18.02 0.04 -12.16
N PRO A 93 19.07 0.51 -12.86
CA PRO A 93 18.92 1.00 -14.22
C PRO A 93 18.40 -0.11 -15.13
N GLY A 94 17.44 0.22 -15.98
CA GLY A 94 16.96 -0.71 -17.01
C GLY A 94 18.07 -1.12 -17.98
N SER A 95 17.94 -2.28 -18.60
CA SER A 95 18.78 -2.66 -19.73
C SER A 95 18.24 -2.07 -21.04
N ASP A 96 19.14 -1.86 -21.99
CA ASP A 96 18.71 -1.43 -23.32
C ASP A 96 17.91 -2.53 -24.01
N HIS A 97 16.78 -2.17 -24.62
CA HIS A 97 15.87 -3.10 -25.26
C HIS A 97 15.25 -2.48 -26.53
N PRO A 98 15.38 -3.11 -27.72
CA PRO A 98 14.95 -2.52 -28.99
C PRO A 98 13.49 -2.05 -29.01
N LYS A 99 12.57 -2.84 -28.43
CA LYS A 99 11.14 -2.46 -28.33
C LYS A 99 10.88 -1.23 -27.46
N ILE A 100 11.72 -0.98 -26.45
CA ILE A 100 11.61 0.22 -25.60
C ILE A 100 12.06 1.41 -26.43
N GLN A 101 13.22 1.32 -27.08
CA GLN A 101 13.75 2.39 -27.95
C GLN A 101 12.76 2.74 -29.08
N GLU A 102 12.22 1.75 -29.79
CA GLU A 102 11.23 1.97 -30.84
C GLU A 102 9.98 2.68 -30.32
N ARG A 103 9.51 2.31 -29.12
CA ARG A 103 8.35 2.94 -28.49
C ARG A 103 8.64 4.39 -28.09
N HIS A 104 9.80 4.65 -27.49
CA HIS A 104 10.19 6.00 -27.09
C HIS A 104 10.45 6.92 -28.29
N ALA A 105 11.01 6.38 -29.38
CA ALA A 105 11.13 7.08 -30.65
C ALA A 105 9.75 7.44 -31.23
N LYS A 106 8.79 6.52 -31.25
CA LYS A 106 7.39 6.78 -31.68
C LYS A 106 6.69 7.83 -30.83
N LEU A 107 6.97 7.87 -29.52
CA LEU A 107 6.37 8.84 -28.60
C LEU A 107 7.04 10.22 -28.66
N GLY A 108 8.26 10.33 -29.19
CA GLY A 108 9.09 11.54 -29.07
C GLY A 108 9.43 11.87 -27.61
N PHE A 109 9.49 10.86 -26.73
CA PHE A 109 9.73 11.01 -25.30
C PHE A 109 10.99 10.21 -24.96
N PRO A 110 12.13 10.85 -24.63
CA PRO A 110 13.37 10.14 -24.39
C PRO A 110 13.26 9.24 -23.15
N TYR A 111 13.88 8.07 -23.22
CA TYR A 111 14.06 7.17 -22.09
C TYR A 111 15.53 6.93 -21.87
N GLU A 112 15.99 7.34 -20.70
CA GLU A 112 17.34 7.08 -20.22
C GLU A 112 17.25 6.10 -19.05
N PRO A 113 17.80 4.89 -19.17
CA PRO A 113 17.75 3.93 -18.08
C PRO A 113 18.52 4.46 -16.86
N GLN A 114 17.82 4.60 -15.74
CA GLN A 114 18.40 5.09 -14.48
C GLN A 114 17.81 4.33 -13.28
N ALA A 115 18.57 4.28 -12.19
CA ALA A 115 18.09 3.78 -10.92
C ALA A 115 17.35 4.88 -10.16
N LEU A 116 16.30 4.51 -9.43
CA LEU A 116 15.62 5.42 -8.51
C LEU A 116 16.10 5.25 -7.06
N PRO A 117 16.00 6.31 -6.23
CA PRO A 117 16.21 6.17 -4.80
C PRO A 117 15.09 5.31 -4.21
N VAL A 118 15.43 4.09 -3.81
CA VAL A 118 14.48 3.11 -3.28
C VAL A 118 15.01 2.58 -1.96
N GLU A 119 14.16 2.61 -0.93
CA GLU A 119 14.35 1.87 0.30
C GLU A 119 13.41 0.67 0.30
N LEU A 120 13.99 -0.53 0.35
CA LEU A 120 13.21 -1.77 0.40
C LEU A 120 12.78 -2.02 1.84
N LEU A 121 11.48 -2.10 2.04
CA LEU A 121 10.85 -2.41 3.31
C LEU A 121 10.33 -3.85 3.26
N THR A 122 10.55 -4.61 4.33
CA THR A 122 10.17 -6.03 4.38
C THR A 122 9.37 -6.36 5.64
N LEU A 123 8.26 -7.08 5.42
CA LEU A 123 7.46 -7.73 6.47
C LEU A 123 7.82 -9.22 6.61
N SER A 124 8.71 -9.73 5.74
CA SER A 124 9.14 -11.13 5.67
C SER A 124 10.65 -11.23 5.85
N ASP A 125 11.22 -12.42 5.65
CA ASP A 125 12.68 -12.64 5.71
C ASP A 125 13.44 -12.21 4.46
N GLU A 126 12.75 -11.60 3.50
CA GLU A 126 13.38 -11.01 2.32
C GLU A 126 14.29 -9.82 2.71
N PRO A 127 15.32 -9.51 1.90
CA PRO A 127 16.19 -8.36 2.15
C PRO A 127 15.43 -7.03 2.20
N GLY A 128 15.73 -6.20 3.19
CA GLY A 128 15.14 -4.88 3.36
C GLY A 128 15.16 -4.42 4.82
N ALA A 129 14.81 -3.15 5.05
CA ALA A 129 14.56 -2.66 6.39
C ALA A 129 13.31 -3.33 6.96
N ARG A 130 13.46 -3.96 8.12
CA ARG A 130 12.38 -4.70 8.79
C ARG A 130 11.32 -3.73 9.27
N LEU A 131 10.10 -3.89 8.78
CA LEU A 131 8.94 -3.21 9.32
C LEU A 131 8.42 -4.00 10.51
N ARG A 132 8.34 -3.34 11.66
CA ARG A 132 7.72 -3.87 12.88
C ARG A 132 6.77 -2.83 13.45
N ALA A 133 5.75 -3.30 14.13
CA ALA A 133 4.80 -2.45 14.84
C ALA A 133 4.46 -3.11 16.17
N THR A 134 4.23 -2.33 17.20
CA THR A 134 3.69 -2.88 18.45
C THR A 134 2.19 -3.15 18.32
N VAL A 135 1.67 -4.05 19.15
CA VAL A 135 0.21 -4.25 19.24
C VAL A 135 -0.51 -2.96 19.64
N SER A 136 0.11 -2.15 20.50
CA SER A 136 -0.39 -0.85 20.92
C SER A 136 -0.53 0.14 19.75
N GLU A 137 0.47 0.23 18.87
CA GLU A 137 0.45 1.10 17.68
C GLU A 137 -0.64 0.70 16.67
N PHE A 138 -0.94 -0.60 16.57
CA PHE A 138 -2.05 -1.08 15.72
C PHE A 138 -3.41 -0.70 16.30
N GLY A 139 -3.54 -0.76 17.62
CA GLY A 139 -4.78 -0.47 18.32
C GLY A 139 -5.87 -1.53 18.12
N PRO A 140 -6.98 -1.41 18.86
CA PRO A 140 -8.03 -2.42 18.87
C PRO A 140 -8.80 -2.46 17.55
N VAL A 141 -8.91 -1.35 16.82
CA VAL A 141 -9.71 -1.24 15.59
C VAL A 141 -9.07 -1.99 14.42
N LEU A 142 -7.79 -1.74 14.15
CA LEU A 142 -7.10 -2.43 13.05
C LEU A 142 -6.90 -3.91 13.38
N LEU A 143 -6.53 -4.21 14.62
CA LEU A 143 -6.33 -5.59 15.04
C LEU A 143 -7.63 -6.40 14.98
N GLY A 144 -8.76 -5.83 15.40
CA GLY A 144 -10.03 -6.53 15.30
C GLY A 144 -10.53 -6.72 13.86
N ARG A 145 -10.16 -5.84 12.91
CA ARG A 145 -10.38 -6.08 11.47
C ARG A 145 -9.52 -7.21 10.94
N ILE A 146 -8.23 -7.26 11.31
CA ILE A 146 -7.32 -8.36 10.93
C ILE A 146 -7.83 -9.70 11.45
N LEU A 147 -8.31 -9.72 12.68
CA LEU A 147 -8.87 -10.90 13.31
C LEU A 147 -10.30 -11.19 12.86
N GLU A 148 -10.93 -10.35 12.02
CA GLU A 148 -12.34 -10.49 11.60
C GLU A 148 -13.30 -10.66 12.80
N LEU A 149 -13.18 -9.76 13.78
CA LEU A 149 -14.01 -9.76 14.98
C LEU A 149 -15.40 -9.20 14.71
N ASN A 150 -16.41 -9.76 15.38
CA ASN A 150 -17.75 -9.15 15.42
C ASN A 150 -17.80 -7.98 16.43
N ASP A 151 -18.90 -7.23 16.45
CA ASP A 151 -19.06 -6.05 17.31
C ASP A 151 -18.83 -6.33 18.81
N THR A 152 -19.29 -7.48 19.31
CA THR A 152 -19.08 -7.88 20.70
C THR A 152 -17.61 -8.11 21.00
N GLN A 153 -16.92 -8.87 20.13
CA GLN A 153 -15.49 -9.18 20.28
C GLN A 153 -14.63 -7.92 20.12
N GLN A 154 -14.99 -7.05 19.17
CA GLN A 154 -14.36 -5.76 18.96
C GLN A 154 -14.47 -4.86 20.20
N SER A 155 -15.63 -4.84 20.84
CA SER A 155 -15.87 -4.08 22.08
C SER A 155 -15.02 -4.61 23.23
N ILE A 156 -14.90 -5.94 23.35
CA ILE A 156 -14.03 -6.57 24.35
C ILE A 156 -12.56 -6.23 24.08
N LEU A 157 -12.11 -6.26 22.82
CA LEU A 157 -10.75 -5.89 22.47
C LEU A 157 -10.47 -4.41 22.80
N ALA A 158 -11.40 -3.51 22.49
CA ALA A 158 -11.26 -2.10 22.85
C ALA A 158 -11.19 -1.88 24.37
N LEU A 159 -11.98 -2.61 25.14
CA LEU A 159 -11.93 -2.61 26.60
C LEU A 159 -10.56 -3.08 27.12
N VAL A 160 -10.01 -4.16 26.56
CA VAL A 160 -8.68 -4.67 26.92
C VAL A 160 -7.61 -3.60 26.71
N PHE A 161 -7.62 -2.93 25.56
CA PHE A 161 -6.69 -1.84 25.28
C PHE A 161 -6.85 -0.68 26.26
N LYS A 162 -8.08 -0.23 26.52
CA LYS A 162 -8.36 0.84 27.49
C LYS A 162 -7.88 0.48 28.89
N TYR A 163 -8.09 -0.76 29.31
CA TYR A 163 -7.63 -1.25 30.59
C TYR A 163 -6.10 -1.22 30.68
N CYS A 164 -5.40 -1.65 29.63
CA CYS A 164 -3.94 -1.59 29.55
C CYS A 164 -3.41 -0.14 29.61
N ASP A 165 -4.04 0.78 28.89
CA ASP A 165 -3.67 2.20 28.89
C ASP A 165 -3.78 2.81 30.29
N ASP A 166 -4.86 2.51 31.02
CA ASP A 166 -5.08 3.05 32.37
C ASP A 166 -4.10 2.52 33.41
N HIS A 167 -3.56 1.32 33.19
CA HIS A 167 -2.60 0.68 34.08
C HIS A 167 -1.15 0.85 33.62
N GLY A 168 -0.92 1.53 32.49
CA GLY A 168 0.40 1.71 31.90
C GLY A 168 1.05 0.38 31.48
N TRP A 169 0.25 -0.56 30.97
CA TRP A 169 0.71 -1.86 30.49
C TRP A 169 0.86 -1.84 28.97
N PRO A 170 2.04 -1.49 28.42
CA PRO A 170 2.23 -1.47 26.98
C PRO A 170 2.09 -2.87 26.40
N LEU A 171 1.26 -2.99 25.36
CA LEU A 171 1.13 -4.22 24.58
C LEU A 171 2.15 -4.15 23.43
N LEU A 172 3.31 -4.79 23.61
CA LEU A 172 4.38 -4.76 22.62
C LEU A 172 4.14 -5.82 21.55
N ASP A 173 3.84 -7.05 21.96
CA ASP A 173 3.66 -8.18 21.07
C ASP A 173 2.33 -8.94 21.29
N LEU A 174 2.12 -10.00 20.51
CA LEU A 174 0.91 -10.84 20.61
C LEU A 174 0.84 -11.65 21.91
N LYS A 175 1.98 -11.89 22.58
CA LYS A 175 2.05 -12.63 23.84
C LYS A 175 1.54 -11.76 24.98
N ASP A 176 1.86 -10.48 24.98
CA ASP A 176 1.33 -9.50 25.93
C ASP A 176 -0.20 -9.46 25.84
N LEU A 177 -0.74 -9.27 24.63
CA LEU A 177 -2.19 -9.22 24.44
C LEU A 177 -2.88 -10.53 24.85
N ARG A 178 -2.29 -11.68 24.50
CA ARG A 178 -2.79 -13.00 24.91
C ARG A 178 -2.85 -13.10 26.43
N ARG A 179 -1.80 -12.67 27.12
CA ARG A 179 -1.69 -12.73 28.57
C ARG A 179 -2.76 -11.87 29.23
N VAL A 180 -2.97 -10.64 28.75
CA VAL A 180 -4.03 -9.76 29.29
C VAL A 180 -5.40 -10.36 29.04
N LEU A 181 -5.68 -10.86 27.82
CA LEU A 181 -6.96 -11.51 27.50
C LEU A 181 -7.25 -12.70 28.42
N GLN A 182 -6.25 -13.52 28.74
CA GLN A 182 -6.40 -14.61 29.70
C GLN A 182 -6.65 -14.08 31.11
N TRP A 183 -5.85 -13.11 31.55
CA TRP A 183 -5.92 -12.52 32.88
C TRP A 183 -7.27 -11.88 33.20
N ILE A 184 -7.87 -11.14 32.25
CA ILE A 184 -9.19 -10.50 32.45
C ILE A 184 -10.35 -11.51 32.59
N THR A 185 -10.12 -12.79 32.26
CA THR A 185 -11.12 -13.85 32.43
C THR A 185 -10.87 -14.72 33.67
N THR A 186 -9.74 -14.54 34.34
CA THR A 186 -9.33 -15.30 35.52
C THR A 186 -9.16 -14.37 36.71
N GLU A 187 -7.92 -13.99 37.02
CA GLU A 187 -7.52 -13.22 38.22
C GLU A 187 -8.07 -11.79 38.18
N GLY A 188 -8.09 -11.16 37.00
CA GLY A 188 -8.56 -9.80 36.80
C GLY A 188 -10.07 -9.66 36.62
N LYS A 189 -10.81 -10.76 36.65
CA LYS A 189 -12.23 -10.78 36.26
C LYS A 189 -13.08 -9.83 37.11
N ASP A 190 -12.94 -9.89 38.43
CA ASP A 190 -13.77 -9.11 39.35
C ASP A 190 -13.46 -7.61 39.24
N GLU A 191 -12.18 -7.27 39.05
CA GLU A 191 -11.71 -5.89 38.88
C GLU A 191 -12.23 -5.29 37.57
N VAL A 192 -12.07 -6.01 36.46
CA VAL A 192 -12.56 -5.59 35.15
C VAL A 192 -14.08 -5.47 35.16
N GLN A 193 -14.78 -6.42 35.77
CA GLN A 193 -16.24 -6.38 35.88
C GLN A 193 -16.75 -5.17 36.67
N GLY A 194 -16.04 -4.79 37.74
CA GLY A 194 -16.41 -3.63 38.56
C GLY A 194 -16.29 -2.29 37.83
N THR A 195 -15.34 -2.16 36.91
CA THR A 195 -15.03 -0.89 36.24
C THR A 195 -15.59 -0.80 34.82
N TYR A 196 -15.55 -1.91 34.08
CA TYR A 196 -15.84 -1.94 32.64
C TYR A 196 -17.03 -2.85 32.27
N GLY A 197 -17.59 -3.56 33.24
CA GLY A 197 -18.70 -4.49 33.04
C GLY A 197 -18.26 -5.89 32.64
N GLN A 198 -19.24 -6.77 32.44
CA GLN A 198 -18.99 -8.19 32.27
C GLN A 198 -18.38 -8.52 30.91
N VAL A 199 -17.29 -9.30 30.92
CA VAL A 199 -16.66 -9.85 29.71
C VAL A 199 -17.03 -11.34 29.56
N SER A 200 -17.51 -11.72 28.37
CA SER A 200 -17.82 -13.13 28.06
C SER A 200 -16.55 -13.93 27.78
N SER A 201 -16.29 -14.97 28.59
CA SER A 201 -15.18 -15.89 28.38
C SER A 201 -15.25 -16.59 27.00
N ALA A 202 -16.46 -16.83 26.47
CA ALA A 202 -16.62 -17.45 25.15
C ALA A 202 -16.10 -16.53 24.02
N SER A 203 -16.34 -15.21 24.13
CA SER A 203 -15.84 -14.23 23.18
C SER A 203 -14.33 -14.09 23.27
N VAL A 204 -13.77 -14.02 24.48
CA VAL A 204 -12.30 -13.99 24.70
C VAL A 204 -11.63 -15.23 24.10
N ASN A 205 -12.17 -16.42 24.36
CA ASN A 205 -11.65 -17.66 23.77
C ASN A 205 -11.69 -17.67 22.23
N THR A 206 -12.65 -16.97 21.63
CA THR A 206 -12.73 -16.82 20.17
C THR A 206 -11.64 -15.89 19.65
N ILE A 207 -11.38 -14.77 20.33
CA ILE A 207 -10.27 -13.86 20.02
C ILE A 207 -8.93 -14.60 20.12
N LEU A 208 -8.73 -15.36 21.20
CA LEU A 208 -7.51 -16.14 21.43
C LEU A 208 -7.26 -17.17 20.31
N ARG A 209 -8.28 -17.87 19.82
CA ARG A 209 -8.13 -18.80 18.69
C ARG A 209 -7.70 -18.09 17.40
N LYS A 210 -8.32 -16.95 17.08
CA LYS A 210 -7.96 -16.14 15.92
C LYS A 210 -6.53 -15.57 16.02
N MET A 211 -6.08 -15.23 17.22
CA MET A 211 -4.69 -14.83 17.46
C MET A 211 -3.71 -15.98 17.19
N ILE A 212 -4.03 -17.22 17.59
CA ILE A 212 -3.19 -18.39 17.30
C ILE A 212 -3.09 -18.63 15.79
N GLU A 213 -4.18 -18.47 15.05
CA GLU A 213 -4.18 -18.56 13.58
C GLU A 213 -3.27 -17.50 12.94
N LEU A 214 -3.29 -16.27 13.49
CA LEU A 214 -2.45 -15.17 13.04
C LEU A 214 -0.95 -15.43 13.33
N GLU A 215 -0.63 -15.96 14.52
CA GLU A 215 0.74 -16.35 14.88
C GLU A 215 1.28 -17.47 13.97
N GLN A 216 0.45 -18.46 13.62
CA GLN A 216 0.84 -19.53 12.69
C GLN A 216 1.20 -19.00 11.30
N GLN A 217 0.64 -17.84 10.91
CA GLN A 217 0.99 -17.15 9.67
C GLN A 217 2.27 -16.31 9.77
N GLY A 218 2.95 -16.32 10.93
CA GLY A 218 4.21 -15.64 11.16
C GLY A 218 4.08 -14.19 11.62
N ALA A 219 2.91 -13.77 12.14
CA ALA A 219 2.69 -12.39 12.59
C ALA A 219 3.61 -11.93 13.73
N GLU A 220 4.21 -12.87 14.48
CA GLU A 220 5.24 -12.55 15.50
C GLU A 220 6.49 -11.87 14.91
N ARG A 221 6.73 -12.00 13.59
CA ARG A 221 7.84 -11.30 12.92
C ARG A 221 7.56 -9.81 12.79
N PHE A 222 6.27 -9.45 12.68
CA PHE A 222 5.79 -8.10 12.50
C PHE A 222 5.45 -7.40 13.83
N PHE A 223 4.82 -8.11 14.76
CA PHE A 223 4.45 -7.55 16.06
C PHE A 223 5.59 -7.62 17.08
N GLY A 224 6.06 -6.47 17.54
CA GLY A 224 7.04 -6.28 18.63
C GLY A 224 8.44 -5.83 18.22
#